data_AF-A0A1A2WSD1-F1
#
_entry.id   AF-A0A1A2WSD1-F1
#
_cell.length_a   1.000
_cell.length_b   1.000
_cell.length_c   1.000
_cell.angle_alpha   90.00
_cell.angle_beta   90.00
_cell.angle_gamma   90.00
#
_symmetry.space_group_name_H-M   'P 1'
#
loop_
_entity.id
_entity.type
_entity.pdbx_description
1 polymer ?
#
loop_
_entity_poly.entity_id
_entity_poly.type
_entity_poly.pdbx_seq_one_letter_code
_entity_poly.pdbx_strand_id
1 'polypeptide(L)'
;MPLFGNKDHAAKDEANRAALLEAERLMTLSPAELAAVLMPAFGPHGAVPSARPLPGNPVSLRCVELAGWLFSGAPPPSGSPLAPRLEGALREAVQVLEHAELVYLSGQGESISNQKWSATRSGLSALAKGEAVVRQRINDR
;
A
#
# COMPACT_ATOMS: atom_id res chain seq x y z
N MET A 1 25.56 1.29 37.29
CA MET A 1 25.49 1.09 35.82
C MET A 1 24.08 0.61 35.45
N PRO A 2 23.17 1.53 35.08
CA PRO A 2 22.29 1.26 33.93
C PRO A 2 21.97 2.55 33.13
N LEU A 3 22.23 2.61 31.82
CA LEU A 3 21.99 3.87 31.07
C LEU A 3 21.62 3.73 29.58
N PHE A 4 21.20 2.56 29.10
CA PHE A 4 20.90 2.35 27.66
C PHE A 4 19.60 1.56 27.39
N GLY A 5 18.53 1.78 28.16
CA GLY A 5 17.24 1.11 27.94
C GLY A 5 16.08 2.06 27.56
N ASN A 6 15.94 3.18 28.28
CA ASN A 6 14.69 3.95 28.22
C ASN A 6 14.49 4.80 26.95
N LYS A 7 15.56 5.18 26.25
CA LYS A 7 15.45 6.03 25.05
C LYS A 7 14.90 5.27 23.84
N ASP A 8 15.24 3.99 23.70
CA ASP A 8 14.79 3.16 22.58
C ASP A 8 13.30 2.79 22.71
N HIS A 9 12.81 2.61 23.94
CA HIS A 9 11.39 2.42 24.21
C HIS A 9 10.55 3.65 23.89
N ALA A 10 10.98 4.84 24.32
CA ALA A 10 10.26 6.08 24.02
C ALA A 10 10.20 6.38 22.51
N ALA A 11 11.30 6.17 21.78
CA ALA A 11 11.33 6.34 20.33
C ALA A 11 10.40 5.36 19.60
N LYS A 12 10.35 4.10 20.08
CA LYS A 12 9.47 3.07 19.52
C LYS A 12 7.99 3.36 19.81
N ASP A 13 7.67 3.83 21.01
CA ASP A 13 6.30 4.20 21.38
C ASP A 13 5.79 5.38 20.56
N GLU A 14 6.66 6.37 20.30
CA GLU A 14 6.32 7.52 19.46
C GLU A 14 6.13 7.12 17.99
N ALA A 15 7.01 6.27 17.46
CA ALA A 15 6.84 5.73 16.11
C ALA A 15 5.55 4.93 15.97
N ASN A 16 5.17 4.15 16.99
CA ASN A 16 3.90 3.42 17.02
C ASN A 16 2.69 4.38 17.04
N ARG A 17 2.73 5.46 17.83
CA ARG A 17 1.65 6.46 17.83
C ARG A 17 1.51 7.15 16.48
N ALA A 18 2.62 7.54 15.88
CA ALA A 18 2.63 8.14 14.54
C ALA A 18 2.03 7.19 13.49
N ALA A 19 2.39 5.90 13.54
CA ALA A 19 1.82 4.89 12.65
C ALA A 19 0.31 4.69 12.85
N LEU A 20 -0.18 4.74 14.10
CA LEU A 20 -1.62 4.65 14.38
C LEU A 20 -2.38 5.87 13.83
N LEU A 21 -1.87 7.08 14.06
CA LEU A 21 -2.48 8.31 13.55
C LEU A 21 -2.50 8.34 12.02
N GLU A 22 -1.42 7.88 11.38
CA GLU A 22 -1.37 7.80 9.92
C GLU A 22 -2.33 6.73 9.38
N ALA A 23 -2.44 5.58 10.05
CA ALA A 23 -3.44 4.57 9.68
C ALA A 23 -4.86 5.12 9.79
N GLU A 24 -5.18 5.85 10.86
CA GLU A 24 -6.47 6.53 11.02
C GLU A 24 -6.70 7.54 9.91
N ARG A 25 -5.72 8.39 9.60
CA ARG A 25 -5.79 9.36 8.50
C ARG A 25 -6.07 8.67 7.18
N LEU A 26 -5.34 7.61 6.84
CA LEU A 26 -5.54 6.85 5.60
C LEU A 26 -6.95 6.24 5.52
N MET A 27 -7.51 5.79 6.64
CA MET A 27 -8.87 5.25 6.70
C MET A 27 -9.98 6.32 6.59
N THR A 28 -9.64 7.61 6.74
CA THR A 28 -10.60 8.71 6.49
C THR A 28 -10.67 9.13 5.03
N LEU A 29 -9.69 8.74 4.21
CA LEU A 29 -9.71 9.00 2.78
C LEU A 29 -10.83 8.21 2.11
N SER A 30 -11.43 8.77 1.07
CA SER A 30 -12.27 7.99 0.18
C SER A 30 -11.47 6.88 -0.51
N PRO A 31 -12.10 5.78 -0.96
CA PRO A 31 -11.40 4.72 -1.69
C PRO A 31 -10.64 5.24 -2.91
N ALA A 32 -11.18 6.24 -3.63
CA ALA A 32 -10.53 6.88 -4.78
C ALA A 32 -9.29 7.70 -4.40
N GLU A 33 -9.32 8.42 -3.29
CA GLU A 33 -8.16 9.16 -2.80
C GLU A 33 -7.06 8.20 -2.31
N LEU A 34 -7.44 7.16 -1.57
CA LEU A 34 -6.50 6.14 -1.13
C LEU A 34 -5.91 5.37 -2.31
N ALA A 35 -6.69 5.10 -3.36
CA ALA A 35 -6.22 4.50 -4.61
C ALA A 35 -5.12 5.34 -5.26
N ALA A 36 -5.31 6.66 -5.37
CA ALA A 36 -4.29 7.56 -5.89
C ALA A 36 -3.00 7.54 -5.05
N VAL A 37 -3.13 7.47 -3.72
CA VAL A 37 -1.99 7.32 -2.78
C VAL A 37 -1.26 5.98 -2.97
N LEU A 38 -1.97 4.91 -3.30
CA LEU A 38 -1.40 3.58 -3.50
C LEU A 38 -0.73 3.36 -4.86
N MET A 39 -1.17 4.07 -5.90
CA MET A 39 -0.66 3.86 -7.27
C MET A 39 0.88 3.90 -7.38
N PRO A 40 1.61 4.83 -6.70
CA PRO A 40 3.07 4.85 -6.70
C PRO A 40 3.73 3.57 -6.19
N ALA A 41 3.05 2.79 -5.32
CA ALA A 41 3.57 1.52 -4.82
C ALA A 41 3.83 0.51 -5.94
N PHE A 42 3.12 0.61 -7.07
CA PHE A 42 3.31 -0.28 -8.23
C PHE A 42 4.37 0.25 -9.23
N GLY A 43 4.96 1.42 -8.97
CA GLY A 43 5.96 2.04 -9.82
C GLY A 43 7.39 1.50 -9.60
N PRO A 44 8.38 1.99 -10.38
CA PRO A 44 9.78 1.55 -10.30
C PRO A 44 10.46 1.87 -8.97
N HIS A 45 9.93 2.82 -8.20
CA HIS A 45 10.40 3.21 -6.85
C HIS A 45 9.38 2.85 -5.76
N GLY A 46 8.45 1.95 -6.07
CA GLY A 46 7.34 1.59 -5.21
C GLY A 46 7.67 0.51 -4.17
N ALA A 47 6.65 -0.25 -3.79
CA ALA A 47 6.76 -1.31 -2.81
C ALA A 47 7.66 -2.44 -3.33
N VAL A 48 8.44 -3.01 -2.41
CA VAL A 48 9.29 -4.16 -2.71
C VAL A 48 8.49 -5.43 -2.41
N PRO A 49 8.20 -6.27 -3.42
CA PRO A 49 7.51 -7.54 -3.18
C PRO A 49 8.41 -8.48 -2.36
N SER A 50 7.81 -9.30 -1.49
CA SER A 50 8.58 -10.23 -0.67
C SER A 50 9.27 -11.32 -1.50
N ALA A 51 8.72 -11.62 -2.68
CA ALA A 51 9.31 -12.54 -3.64
C ALA A 51 9.93 -11.72 -4.77
N ARG A 52 11.20 -11.99 -5.09
CA ARG A 52 11.88 -11.34 -6.23
C ARG A 52 11.10 -11.63 -7.52
N PRO A 53 10.69 -10.61 -8.28
CA PRO A 53 10.06 -10.82 -9.57
C PRO A 53 11.05 -11.52 -10.52
N LEU A 54 10.54 -12.41 -11.38
CA LEU A 54 11.35 -12.92 -12.49
C LEU A 54 11.71 -11.76 -13.43
N PRO A 55 12.88 -11.79 -14.08
CA PRO A 55 13.25 -10.78 -15.06
C PRO A 55 12.15 -10.62 -16.12
N GLY A 56 11.69 -9.37 -16.33
CA GLY A 56 10.65 -9.04 -17.30
C GLY A 56 9.19 -9.15 -16.79
N ASN A 57 8.97 -9.67 -15.58
CA ASN A 57 7.63 -9.70 -14.98
C ASN A 57 7.33 -8.40 -14.20
N PRO A 58 6.08 -7.90 -14.25
CA PRO A 58 5.69 -6.75 -13.46
C PRO A 58 5.71 -7.07 -11.96
N VAL A 59 5.97 -6.03 -11.16
CA VAL A 59 5.90 -6.12 -9.70
C VAL A 59 4.49 -6.57 -9.29
N SER A 60 4.42 -7.58 -8.43
CA SER A 60 3.17 -8.18 -7.96
C SER A 60 3.08 -8.00 -6.45
N LEU A 61 2.11 -7.20 -5.98
CA LEU A 61 2.01 -6.78 -4.58
C LEU A 61 0.77 -7.35 -3.91
N ARG A 62 0.92 -7.74 -2.64
CA ARG A 62 -0.16 -8.08 -1.71
C ARG A 62 -0.52 -6.87 -0.85
N CYS A 63 -1.68 -6.90 -0.22
CA CYS A 63 -2.09 -5.87 0.74
C CYS A 63 -1.06 -5.66 1.87
N VAL A 64 -0.42 -6.73 2.35
CA VAL A 64 0.64 -6.64 3.37
C VAL A 64 1.88 -5.89 2.90
N GLU A 65 2.21 -5.98 1.60
CA GLU A 65 3.35 -5.27 1.01
C GLU A 65 3.01 -3.80 0.77
N LEU A 66 1.77 -3.51 0.38
CA LEU A 66 1.25 -2.13 0.28
C LEU A 66 1.24 -1.45 1.65
N ALA A 67 0.75 -2.14 2.69
CA ALA A 67 0.81 -1.65 4.05
C ALA A 67 2.27 -1.42 4.49
N GLY A 68 3.16 -2.40 4.28
CA GLY A 68 4.58 -2.26 4.62
C GLY A 68 5.26 -1.07 3.93
N TRP A 69 4.88 -0.77 2.68
CA TRP A 69 5.39 0.39 1.94
C TRP A 69 4.85 1.71 2.47
N LEU A 70 3.54 1.81 2.74
CA LEU A 70 2.91 3.02 3.31
C LEU A 70 3.53 3.41 4.66
N PHE A 71 3.87 2.42 5.47
CA PHE A 71 4.49 2.64 6.78
C PHE A 71 6.01 2.53 6.72
N SER A 72 6.66 2.62 5.56
CA SER A 72 8.13 2.54 5.47
C SER A 72 8.79 3.64 6.32
N GLY A 73 9.27 3.28 7.52
CA GLY A 73 9.76 4.22 8.54
C GLY A 73 9.21 3.97 9.96
N ALA A 74 8.11 3.23 10.07
CA ALA A 74 7.54 2.76 11.34
C ALA A 74 6.98 1.33 11.16
N PRO A 75 6.98 0.49 12.20
CA PRO A 75 6.28 -0.78 12.08
C PRO A 75 4.79 -0.51 11.77
N PRO A 76 4.18 -1.21 10.80
CA PRO A 76 2.73 -1.12 10.64
C PRO A 76 2.07 -1.52 11.96
N PRO A 77 0.84 -1.05 12.25
CA PRO A 77 0.15 -1.31 13.51
C PRO A 77 -0.31 -2.78 13.63
N SER A 78 0.63 -3.72 13.56
CA SER A 78 0.38 -5.16 13.67
C SER A 78 -0.05 -5.52 15.09
N GLY A 79 -1.12 -6.29 15.22
CA GLY A 79 -1.76 -6.57 16.50
C GLY A 79 -2.70 -5.47 17.02
N SER A 80 -2.81 -4.32 16.33
CA SER A 80 -3.83 -3.32 16.61
C SER A 80 -5.20 -3.76 16.07
N PRO A 81 -6.31 -3.44 16.76
CA PRO A 81 -7.66 -3.62 16.19
C PRO A 81 -7.88 -2.79 14.91
N LEU A 82 -7.00 -1.83 14.59
CA LEU A 82 -7.04 -1.07 13.34
C LEU A 82 -6.48 -1.85 12.15
N ALA A 83 -5.63 -2.85 12.36
CA ALA A 83 -5.01 -3.63 11.28
C ALA A 83 -6.04 -4.24 10.28
N PRO A 84 -7.11 -4.94 10.72
CA PRO A 84 -8.09 -5.47 9.79
C PRO A 84 -8.92 -4.38 9.08
N ARG A 85 -9.14 -3.23 9.73
CA ARG A 85 -9.86 -2.10 9.13
C ARG A 85 -9.04 -1.44 8.02
N LEU A 86 -7.75 -1.23 8.29
CA LEU A 86 -6.81 -0.72 7.32
C LEU A 86 -6.68 -1.67 6.13
N GLU A 87 -6.59 -2.99 6.37
CA GLU A 87 -6.56 -3.97 5.29
C GLU A 87 -7.82 -3.89 4.41
N GLY A 88 -9.00 -3.72 5.02
CA GLY A 88 -10.25 -3.47 4.29
C GLY A 88 -10.17 -2.24 3.39
N ALA A 89 -9.74 -1.09 3.94
CA ALA A 89 -9.60 0.15 3.18
C ALA A 89 -8.59 0.02 2.02
N LEU A 90 -7.46 -0.67 2.24
CA LEU A 90 -6.47 -0.93 1.20
C LEU A 90 -7.05 -1.78 0.07
N ARG A 91 -7.89 -2.77 0.38
CA ARG A 91 -8.56 -3.61 -0.63
C ARG A 91 -9.55 -2.82 -1.47
N GLU A 92 -10.37 -1.98 -0.84
CA GLU A 92 -11.31 -1.10 -1.56
C GLU A 92 -10.56 -0.17 -2.53
N ALA A 93 -9.46 0.43 -2.07
CA ALA A 93 -8.62 1.28 -2.90
C ALA A 93 -7.98 0.51 -4.08
N VAL A 94 -7.49 -0.71 -3.85
CA VAL A 94 -6.98 -1.56 -4.93
C VAL A 94 -8.07 -1.97 -5.92
N GLN A 95 -9.29 -2.24 -5.43
CA GLN A 95 -10.45 -2.51 -6.29
C GLN A 95 -10.77 -1.30 -7.18
N VAL A 96 -10.69 -0.07 -6.66
CA VAL A 96 -10.83 1.16 -7.47
C VAL A 96 -9.76 1.22 -8.55
N LEU A 97 -8.49 0.93 -8.22
CA LEU A 97 -7.41 0.89 -9.21
C LEU A 97 -7.64 -0.18 -10.28
N GLU A 98 -8.20 -1.33 -9.90
CA GLU A 98 -8.53 -2.43 -10.82
C GLU A 98 -9.67 -2.05 -11.76
N HIS A 99 -10.73 -1.41 -11.25
CA HIS A 99 -11.85 -0.89 -12.05
C HIS A 99 -11.41 0.24 -12.98
N ALA A 100 -10.43 1.04 -12.55
CA ALA A 100 -9.77 2.05 -13.38
C ALA A 100 -8.83 1.46 -14.44
N GLU A 101 -8.68 0.13 -14.50
CA GLU A 101 -7.74 -0.59 -15.38
C GLU A 101 -6.27 -0.18 -15.16
N LEU A 102 -5.94 0.35 -13.99
CA LEU A 102 -4.58 0.78 -13.63
C LEU A 102 -3.76 -0.35 -13.03
N VAL A 103 -4.42 -1.30 -12.36
CA VAL A 103 -3.83 -2.55 -11.89
C VAL A 103 -4.68 -3.74 -12.34
N TYR A 104 -4.13 -4.94 -12.24
CA TYR A 104 -4.84 -6.19 -12.50
C TYR A 104 -4.40 -7.26 -11.49
N LEU A 105 -5.28 -8.21 -11.18
CA LEU A 105 -4.96 -9.37 -10.36
C LEU A 105 -4.02 -10.31 -11.14
N SER A 106 -2.80 -10.53 -10.64
CA SER A 106 -1.73 -11.28 -11.30
C SER A 106 -1.44 -12.66 -10.69
N GLY A 107 -2.13 -13.04 -9.60
CA GLY A 107 -1.99 -14.34 -8.94
C GLY A 107 -3.25 -15.20 -8.96
N GLN A 108 -3.11 -16.51 -9.21
CA GLN A 108 -4.19 -17.52 -9.16
C GLN A 108 -4.27 -18.23 -7.80
N GLY A 109 -4.34 -17.47 -6.70
CA GLY A 109 -4.57 -18.06 -5.37
C GLY A 109 -6.06 -18.03 -5.04
N GLU A 110 -6.66 -19.17 -4.70
CA GLU A 110 -8.03 -19.22 -4.15
C GLU A 110 -8.13 -18.50 -2.80
N SER A 111 -7.02 -18.42 -2.06
CA SER A 111 -6.95 -17.65 -0.83
C SER A 111 -6.86 -16.16 -1.12
N ILE A 112 -7.80 -15.41 -0.56
CA ILE A 112 -7.85 -13.95 -0.57
C ILE A 112 -6.53 -13.33 -0.07
N SER A 113 -5.84 -13.98 0.88
CA SER A 113 -4.54 -13.51 1.40
C SER A 113 -3.36 -13.66 0.42
N ASN A 114 -3.56 -14.40 -0.67
CA ASN A 114 -2.56 -14.65 -1.71
C ASN A 114 -2.85 -13.89 -3.01
N GLN A 115 -3.89 -13.03 -3.02
CA GLN A 115 -4.15 -12.15 -4.15
C GLN A 115 -2.99 -11.16 -4.31
N LYS A 116 -2.50 -11.07 -5.54
CA LYS A 116 -1.42 -10.18 -5.93
C LYS A 116 -1.90 -9.30 -7.06
N TRP A 117 -1.57 -8.02 -7.00
CA TRP A 117 -1.89 -7.05 -8.03
C TRP A 117 -0.63 -6.54 -8.69
N SER A 118 -0.74 -6.24 -9.98
CA SER A 118 0.34 -5.67 -10.78
C SER A 118 -0.19 -4.48 -11.56
N ALA A 119 0.63 -3.44 -11.74
CA ALA A 119 0.24 -2.31 -12.60
C ALA A 119 0.10 -2.77 -14.06
N THR A 120 -0.95 -2.30 -14.71
CA THR A 120 -1.09 -2.43 -16.16
C THR A 120 -0.11 -1.48 -16.85
N ARG A 121 0.08 -1.65 -18.17
CA ARG A 121 0.84 -0.66 -18.97
C ARG A 121 0.18 0.73 -18.91
N SER A 122 -1.16 0.77 -18.87
CA SER A 122 -1.93 2.01 -18.70
C SER A 122 -1.65 2.65 -17.34
N GLY A 123 -1.66 1.85 -16.26
CA GLY A 123 -1.32 2.30 -14.92
C GLY A 123 0.07 2.91 -14.83
N LEU A 124 1.09 2.22 -15.35
CA LEU A 124 2.46 2.74 -15.38
C LEU A 124 2.57 4.03 -16.22
N SER A 125 1.87 4.10 -17.35
CA SER A 125 1.86 5.31 -18.18
C SER A 125 1.17 6.49 -17.47
N ALA A 126 0.06 6.24 -16.77
CA ALA A 126 -0.62 7.26 -15.98
C ALA A 126 0.26 7.74 -14.82
N LEU A 127 0.89 6.81 -14.10
CA LEU A 127 1.81 7.12 -13.01
C LEU A 127 3.00 7.96 -13.49
N ALA A 128 3.59 7.62 -14.64
CA ALA A 128 4.69 8.38 -15.23
C ALA A 128 4.30 9.81 -15.65
N LYS A 129 3.01 10.06 -15.93
CA LYS A 129 2.46 11.39 -16.23
C LYS A 129 2.05 12.17 -14.98
N GLY A 130 2.06 11.53 -13.81
CA GLY A 130 1.81 12.15 -12.51
C GLY A 130 0.45 11.82 -11.90
N GLU A 131 0.32 12.16 -10.62
CA GLU A 131 -0.85 11.84 -9.78
C GLU A 131 -2.17 12.39 -10.34
N ALA A 132 -2.16 13.57 -10.96
CA ALA A 132 -3.36 14.16 -11.56
C ALA A 132 -3.95 13.27 -12.66
N VAL A 133 -3.11 12.61 -13.47
CA VAL A 133 -3.56 11.70 -14.53
C VAL A 133 -4.10 10.40 -13.93
N VAL A 134 -3.50 9.90 -12.85
CA VAL A 134 -4.02 8.75 -12.09
C VAL A 134 -5.42 9.06 -11.55
N ARG A 135 -5.58 10.21 -10.89
CA ARG A 135 -6.89 10.65 -10.35
C ARG A 135 -7.93 10.80 -11.45
N GLN A 136 -7.56 11.37 -12.59
CA GLN A 136 -8.47 11.48 -13.71
C GLN A 136 -8.92 10.10 -14.22
N ARG A 137 -7.99 9.16 -14.38
CA ARG A 137 -8.34 7.78 -14.80
C ARG A 137 -9.27 7.06 -13.82
N ILE A 138 -9.12 7.32 -12.52
CA ILE A 138 -10.02 6.80 -11.49
C ILE A 138 -11.42 7.38 -11.63
N ASN A 139 -11.54 8.68 -11.94
CA ASN A 139 -12.83 9.37 -12.04
C ASN A 139 -13.57 9.12 -13.38
N ASP A 140 -12.84 8.73 -14.44
CA ASP A 140 -13.41 8.47 -15.76
C ASP A 140 -14.11 7.09 -15.85
N ARG A 141 -14.12 6.29 -14.78
CA ARG A 141 -14.73 4.96 -14.70
C ARG A 141 -15.83 4.93 -13.64
#